data_AF-A0A4Q9MDL7-F1
#
_entry.id   AF-A0A4Q9MDL7-F1
#
_cell.length_a   1.000
_cell.length_b   1.000
_cell.length_c   1.000
_cell.angle_alpha   90.00
_cell.angle_beta   90.00
_cell.angle_gamma   90.00
#
_symmetry.space_group_name_H-M   'P 1'
#
loop_
_entity.id
_entity.type
_entity.pdbx_description
1 polymer ?
#
loop_
_entity_poly.entity_id
_entity_poly.type
_entity_poly.pdbx_seq_one_letter_code
_entity_poly.pdbx_strand_id
1 'polypeptide(L)'
;MTDSVETLVLREAPFQQPLIMQMVVRRGLLEIRWGVGPLMAQVAHVTSAVLHETRERTEMQAYLDNPRICGRYVVEVHPGLLD
;
A
#
# COMPACT_ATOMS: atom_id res chain seq x y z
N MET A 1 37.88 23.69 -19.52
CA MET A 1 38.20 23.09 -18.21
C MET A 1 37.37 23.86 -17.19
N THR A 2 36.06 23.56 -17.15
CA THR A 2 35.39 22.68 -16.14
C THR A 2 35.38 23.39 -14.77
N ASP A 3 34.26 23.68 -14.10
CA ASP A 3 32.94 23.07 -14.12
C ASP A 3 31.85 24.10 -13.77
N SER A 4 30.72 24.00 -14.47
CA SER A 4 29.45 24.57 -14.03
C SER A 4 29.00 23.81 -12.79
N VAL A 5 29.01 24.46 -11.63
CA VAL A 5 28.32 23.94 -10.45
C VAL A 5 26.83 24.19 -10.67
N GLU A 6 26.20 23.28 -11.42
CA GLU A 6 24.76 23.15 -11.46
C GLU A 6 24.34 22.68 -10.07
N THR A 7 23.93 23.63 -9.23
CA THR A 7 23.24 23.35 -7.98
C THR A 7 22.00 22.53 -8.33
N LEU A 8 22.13 21.22 -8.25
CA LEU A 8 21.02 20.28 -8.25
C LEU A 8 20.21 20.57 -6.98
N VAL A 9 19.35 21.57 -7.08
CA VAL A 9 18.16 21.66 -6.27
C VAL A 9 17.38 20.40 -6.63
N LEU A 10 17.63 19.33 -5.87
CA LEU A 10 16.68 18.24 -5.72
C LEU A 10 15.38 18.94 -5.33
N ARG A 11 14.54 19.21 -6.33
CA ARG A 11 13.14 19.52 -6.14
C ARG A 11 12.63 18.35 -5.32
N GLU A 12 12.53 18.53 -4.01
CA GLU A 12 11.65 17.71 -3.21
C GLU A 12 10.30 17.86 -3.89
N ALA A 13 9.90 16.84 -4.64
CA ALA A 13 8.55 16.72 -5.14
C ALA A 13 7.66 16.95 -3.91
N PRO A 14 6.62 17.80 -4.02
CA PRO A 14 5.73 18.07 -2.89
C PRO A 14 5.36 16.72 -2.30
N PHE A 15 5.43 16.58 -0.97
CA PHE A 15 5.16 15.34 -0.25
C PHE A 15 3.72 14.91 -0.58
N GLN A 16 3.56 14.23 -1.72
CA GLN A 16 2.33 13.60 -2.14
C GLN A 16 2.09 12.57 -1.06
N GLN A 17 0.93 12.67 -0.40
CA GLN A 17 0.55 11.71 0.62
C GLN A 17 0.88 10.31 0.07
N PRO A 18 1.76 9.54 0.74
CA PRO A 18 2.24 8.29 0.17
C PRO A 18 1.02 7.42 -0.14
N LEU A 19 0.98 6.79 -1.31
CA LEU A 19 -0.07 5.83 -1.59
C LEU A 19 -0.01 4.72 -0.51
N ILE A 20 -1.09 4.51 0.23
CA ILE A 20 -1.18 3.49 1.28
C ILE A 20 -2.16 2.43 0.81
N MET A 21 -1.79 1.16 0.95
CA MET A 21 -2.74 0.06 0.78
C MET A 21 -3.44 -0.23 2.11
N GLN A 22 -4.75 0.01 2.14
CA GLN A 22 -5.60 -0.26 3.29
C GLN A 22 -6.52 -1.44 3.00
N MET A 23 -6.59 -2.37 3.95
CA MET A 23 -7.46 -3.53 3.88
C MET A 23 -8.49 -3.48 4.99
N VAL A 24 -9.75 -3.50 4.62
CA VAL A 24 -10.87 -3.54 5.56
C VAL A 24 -11.38 -4.97 5.65
N VAL A 25 -11.32 -5.55 6.84
CA VAL A 25 -11.75 -6.93 7.10
C VAL A 25 -13.00 -6.92 7.97
N ARG A 26 -13.98 -7.76 7.62
CA ARG A 26 -15.20 -7.95 8.42
C ARG A 26 -14.85 -8.60 9.75
N ARG A 27 -15.22 -7.96 10.87
CA ARG A 27 -15.00 -8.48 12.22
C ARG A 27 -15.57 -9.89 12.44
N GLY A 28 -16.74 -10.19 11.88
CA GLY A 28 -17.36 -11.51 11.98
C GLY A 28 -16.48 -12.66 11.46
N LEU A 29 -15.56 -12.41 10.51
CA LEU A 29 -14.61 -13.42 10.04
C LEU A 29 -13.57 -13.79 11.11
N LEU A 30 -13.19 -12.84 11.96
CA LEU A 30 -12.29 -13.09 13.09
C LEU A 30 -13.01 -13.80 14.24
N GLU A 31 -14.31 -13.52 14.42
CA GLU A 31 -15.14 -14.13 15.46
C GLU A 31 -15.40 -15.63 15.20
N ILE A 32 -15.36 -16.08 13.94
CA ILE A 32 -15.47 -17.51 13.55
C ILE A 32 -14.15 -18.29 13.81
N ARG A 33 -13.24 -17.75 14.65
CA ARG A 33 -11.92 -18.33 14.97
C ARG A 33 -10.99 -18.48 13.76
N TRP A 34 -11.03 -17.54 12.82
CA TRP A 34 -9.90 -17.44 11.89
C TRP A 34 -8.65 -17.05 12.68
N GLY A 35 -7.68 -17.96 12.71
CA GLY A 35 -6.36 -17.66 13.22
C GLY A 35 -5.67 -16.57 12.38
N VAL A 36 -4.54 -16.07 12.88
CA VAL A 36 -3.72 -15.07 12.15
C VAL A 36 -3.32 -15.59 10.76
N GLY A 37 -3.04 -16.89 10.62
CA GLY A 37 -2.65 -17.51 9.34
C GLY A 37 -3.68 -17.30 8.21
N PRO A 38 -4.93 -17.79 8.34
CA PRO A 38 -5.98 -17.54 7.36
C PRO A 38 -6.23 -16.06 7.03
N LEU A 39 -6.15 -15.18 8.03
CA LEU A 39 -6.27 -13.73 7.84
C LEU A 39 -5.13 -13.20 6.95
N MET A 40 -3.89 -13.55 7.26
CA MET A 40 -2.72 -13.14 6.48
C MET A 40 -2.76 -13.71 5.06
N ALA A 41 -3.27 -14.92 4.87
CA ALA A 41 -3.43 -15.51 3.54
C ALA A 41 -4.41 -14.70 2.68
N GLN A 42 -5.53 -14.22 3.25
CA GLN A 42 -6.45 -13.34 2.51
C GLN A 42 -5.85 -11.96 2.27
N VAL A 43 -5.15 -11.38 3.24
CA VAL A 43 -4.43 -10.11 3.08
C VAL A 43 -3.42 -10.22 1.92
N ALA A 44 -2.63 -11.29 1.87
CA ALA A 44 -1.69 -11.54 0.78
C ALA A 44 -2.41 -11.72 -0.57
N HIS A 45 -3.51 -12.47 -0.62
CA HIS A 45 -4.29 -12.68 -1.83
C HIS A 45 -4.85 -11.35 -2.37
N VAL A 46 -5.57 -10.60 -1.54
CA VAL A 46 -6.14 -9.30 -1.93
C VAL A 46 -5.03 -8.32 -2.34
N THR A 47 -3.87 -8.36 -1.67
CA THR A 47 -2.71 -7.51 -2.01
C THR A 47 -2.28 -7.84 -3.43
N SER A 48 -2.04 -9.12 -3.73
CA SER A 48 -1.64 -9.57 -5.06
C SER A 48 -2.66 -9.19 -6.14
N ALA A 49 -3.95 -9.30 -5.85
CA ALA A 49 -5.02 -8.94 -6.79
C ALA A 49 -5.01 -7.43 -7.09
N VAL A 50 -4.96 -6.58 -6.06
CA VAL A 50 -4.92 -5.11 -6.23
C VAL A 50 -3.65 -4.68 -6.96
N LEU A 51 -2.50 -5.24 -6.61
CA LEU A 51 -1.23 -4.97 -7.29
C LEU A 51 -1.29 -5.33 -8.77
N HIS A 52 -1.91 -6.46 -9.11
CA HIS A 52 -2.08 -6.89 -10.49
C HIS A 52 -3.06 -5.99 -11.25
N GLU A 53 -4.22 -5.71 -10.67
CA GLU A 53 -5.29 -4.92 -11.32
C GLU A 53 -4.89 -3.45 -11.53
N THR A 54 -4.12 -2.89 -10.61
CA THR A 54 -3.70 -1.48 -10.65
C THR A 54 -2.30 -1.26 -11.21
N ARG A 55 -1.63 -2.32 -11.69
CA ARG A 55 -0.23 -2.32 -12.17
C ARG A 55 0.11 -1.15 -13.10
N GLU A 56 -0.80 -0.83 -14.03
CA GLU A 56 -0.57 0.18 -15.06
C GLU A 56 -0.81 1.62 -14.58
N ARG A 57 -1.30 1.82 -13.35
CA ARG A 57 -1.51 3.16 -12.78
C ARG A 57 -0.17 3.77 -12.39
N THR A 58 0.07 5.02 -12.77
CA THR A 58 1.30 5.76 -12.46
C THR A 58 1.57 5.81 -10.96
N GLU A 59 0.54 5.95 -10.13
CA GLU A 59 0.68 5.96 -8.67
C GLU A 59 1.11 4.59 -8.12
N MET A 60 0.65 3.51 -8.75
CA MET A 60 1.02 2.13 -8.36
C MET A 60 2.46 1.82 -8.75
N GLN A 61 2.91 2.27 -9.93
CA GLN A 61 4.31 2.15 -10.34
C GLN A 61 5.22 2.92 -9.37
N ALA A 62 4.87 4.17 -9.06
CA ALA A 62 5.61 4.99 -8.09
C ALA A 62 5.61 4.37 -6.67
N TYR A 63 4.53 3.70 -6.27
CA TYR A 63 4.49 2.95 -5.01
C TYR A 63 5.46 1.77 -5.01
N LEU A 64 5.49 0.95 -6.08
CA LEU A 64 6.37 -0.23 -6.18
C LEU A 64 7.85 0.14 -6.25
N ASP A 65 8.16 1.26 -6.90
CA ASP A 65 9.53 1.76 -7.04
C ASP A 65 10.09 2.33 -5.71
N ASN A 66 9.24 2.53 -4.69
CA ASN A 66 9.63 3.08 -3.41
C ASN A 66 9.61 2.03 -2.28
N PRO A 67 10.74 1.38 -1.94
CA PRO A 67 10.80 0.34 -0.91
C PRO A 67 10.55 0.84 0.52
N ARG A 68 10.53 2.16 0.76
CA ARG A 68 10.18 2.73 2.08
C ARG A 68 8.68 2.85 2.30
N ILE A 69 7.89 2.76 1.22
CA ILE A 69 6.42 2.86 1.22
C ILE A 69 5.83 1.49 0.87
N CYS A 70 6.38 0.83 -0.15
CA CYS A 70 6.05 -0.54 -0.53
C CYS A 70 6.30 -1.48 0.64
N GLY A 71 5.23 -1.90 1.32
CA GLY A 71 5.30 -2.73 2.52
C GLY A 71 4.53 -2.17 3.72
N ARG A 72 4.05 -0.92 3.66
CA ARG A 72 3.17 -0.37 4.70
C ARG A 72 1.72 -0.72 4.39
N TYR A 73 1.16 -1.56 5.24
CA TYR A 73 -0.24 -1.97 5.16
C TYR A 73 -0.96 -1.58 6.45
N VAL A 74 -2.19 -1.12 6.30
CA VAL A 74 -3.10 -0.91 7.43
C VAL A 74 -4.24 -1.92 7.28
N VAL A 75 -4.38 -2.80 8.26
CA VAL A 75 -5.51 -3.73 8.34
C VAL A 75 -6.46 -3.21 9.41
N GLU A 76 -7.63 -2.76 8.98
CA GLU A 76 -8.68 -2.27 9.86
C GLU A 76 -9.82 -3.28 9.94
N VAL A 77 -10.24 -3.56 11.17
CA VAL A 77 -11.32 -4.49 11.45
C VAL A 77 -12.54 -3.67 11.83
N HIS A 78 -13.51 -3.58 10.93
CA HIS A 78 -14.73 -2.83 11.19
C HIS A 78 -15.80 -3.71 11.85
N PRO A 79 -16.46 -3.23 12.92
CA PRO A 79 -17.48 -3.98 13.65
C PRO A 79 -18.80 -4.20 12.87
N GLY A 80 -18.96 -3.62 11.69
CA GLY A 80 -20.09 -3.88 10.82
C GLY A 80 -20.06 -3.00 9.57
N LEU A 81 -20.17 -3.63 8.39
CA LEU A 81 -20.59 -2.96 7.16
C LEU A 81 -21.66 -3.84 6.52
N LEU A 82 -22.85 -3.79 7.11
CA LEU A 82 -24.11 -4.27 6.55
C LEU A 82 -25.19 -3.34 7.11
N ASP A 83 -25.57 -2.35 6.31
CA ASP A 83 -26.97 -2.30 5.86
C ASP A 83 -27.01 -3.02 4.50
#